data_AF-A0A3M2L209-F1
#
_entry.id   AF-A0A3M2L209-F1
#
_cell.length_a   1.000
_cell.length_b   1.000
_cell.length_c   1.000
_cell.angle_alpha   90.00
_cell.angle_beta   90.00
_cell.angle_gamma   90.00
#
_symmetry.space_group_name_H-M   'P 1'
#
loop_
_entity.id
_entity.type
_entity.pdbx_description
1 polymer ?
#
loop_
_entity_poly.entity_id
_entity_poly.type
_entity_poly.pdbx_seq_one_letter_code
_entity_poly.pdbx_strand_id
1 'polypeptide(L)' 'MIATRSDTVVTPASSTGVADEWIQDSCWNDTIEHAGLTYDDTAIRLVLDALSPATAESPNCLLAYQLSGAVQQ' A
#
# COMPACT_ATOMS: atom_id res chain seq x y z
N MET A 1 -8.55 -6.98 1.07
CA MET A 1 -8.51 -5.53 0.72
C MET A 1 -7.06 -5.08 0.80
N ILE A 2 -6.63 -4.10 -0.01
CA ILE A 2 -5.29 -3.50 0.15
C ILE A 2 -5.42 -2.36 1.16
N ALA A 3 -4.59 -2.37 2.22
CA ALA A 3 -4.73 -1.46 3.36
C ALA A 3 -3.37 -0.98 3.88
N THR A 4 -3.35 0.18 4.53
CA THR A 4 -2.17 0.70 5.25
C THR A 4 -2.38 0.66 6.75
N ARG A 5 -1.38 0.21 7.50
CA ARG A 5 -1.38 0.23 8.98
C ARG A 5 -1.30 1.65 9.54
N SER A 6 -0.93 2.61 8.69
CA SER A 6 -0.83 4.03 9.02
C SER A 6 -2.11 4.81 8.73
N ASP A 7 -3.24 4.14 8.46
CA ASP A 7 -4.52 4.80 8.21
C ASP A 7 -5.00 5.49 9.50
N THR A 8 -5.17 6.81 9.43
CA THR A 8 -5.66 7.65 10.54
C THR A 8 -7.11 8.11 10.34
N VAL A 9 -7.71 7.82 9.19
CA VAL A 9 -9.08 8.22 8.82
C VAL A 9 -10.05 7.07 9.08
N VAL A 10 -9.69 5.85 8.68
CA VAL A 10 -10.48 4.63 8.88
C VAL A 10 -9.82 3.79 9.96
N THR A 11 -10.45 3.75 11.14
CA THR A 11 -9.96 2.99 12.29
C THR A 11 -11.07 2.09 12.89
N PRO A 12 -10.80 0.80 13.15
CA PRO A 12 -9.58 0.07 12.80
C PRO A 12 -9.43 -0.08 11.28
N ALA A 13 -8.19 -0.05 10.79
CA ALA A 13 -7.89 -0.12 9.35
C ALA A 13 -8.18 -1.49 8.72
N SER A 14 -8.38 -2.52 9.55
CA SER A 14 -8.62 -3.90 9.10
C SER A 14 -10.07 -4.12 8.63
N SER A 15 -10.24 -4.91 7.58
CA SER A 15 -11.56 -5.38 7.15
C SER A 15 -12.03 -6.61 7.95
N THR A 16 -13.32 -6.96 7.82
CA THR A 16 -13.90 -8.14 8.47
C THR A 16 -14.22 -9.21 7.43
N GLY A 17 -13.97 -10.47 7.77
CA GLY A 17 -14.35 -11.64 6.95
C GLY A 17 -13.33 -12.07 5.90
N VAL A 18 -12.25 -11.31 5.68
CA VAL A 18 -11.11 -11.68 4.81
C VAL A 18 -9.81 -11.12 5.38
N ALA A 19 -8.67 -11.70 5.01
CA ALA A 19 -7.37 -11.14 5.33
C ALA A 19 -7.08 -9.92 4.44
N ASP A 20 -6.50 -8.89 5.05
CA ASP A 20 -6.02 -7.71 4.34
C ASP A 20 -4.59 -7.92 3.84
N GLU A 21 -4.33 -7.37 2.66
CA GLU A 21 -2.99 -7.21 2.12
C GLU A 21 -2.46 -5.86 2.63
N TRP A 22 -1.52 -5.88 3.58
CA TRP A 22 -0.97 -4.65 4.13
C TRP A 22 0.18 -4.15 3.28
N ILE A 23 0.19 -2.84 2.99
CA ILE A 23 1.32 -2.18 2.32
C ILE A 23 2.65 -2.51 3.01
N GLN A 24 2.66 -2.49 4.35
CA GLN A 24 3.86 -2.73 5.13
C GLN A 24 4.31 -4.20 5.15
N ASP A 25 3.51 -5.15 4.64
CA ASP A 25 3.97 -6.53 4.43
C ASP A 25 4.83 -6.66 3.16
N SER A 26 4.59 -5.79 2.16
CA SER A 26 5.39 -5.71 0.95
C SER A 26 6.58 -4.75 1.10
N CYS A 27 6.36 -3.60 1.71
CA CYS A 27 7.37 -2.59 1.95
C CYS A 27 7.30 -2.06 3.39
N TRP A 28 8.10 -2.66 4.29
CA TRP A 28 8.04 -2.42 5.73
C TRP A 28 8.24 -0.94 6.16
N ASN A 29 8.91 -0.14 5.34
CA ASN A 29 9.20 1.28 5.59
C ASN A 29 8.26 2.23 4.85
N ASP A 30 7.26 1.72 4.16
CA ASP A 30 6.23 2.50 3.49
C ASP A 30 5.20 2.97 4.53
N THR A 31 5.19 4.27 4.80
CA THR A 31 4.32 4.87 5.81
C THR A 31 3.14 5.62 5.20
N ILE A 32 2.71 5.25 3.98
CA ILE A 32 1.60 5.93 3.31
C ILE A 32 0.33 5.95 4.17
N GLU A 33 -0.36 7.08 4.19
CA GLU A 33 -1.61 7.26 4.91
C GLU A 33 -2.83 7.06 3.97
N HIS A 34 -4.03 7.25 4.51
CA HIS A 34 -5.30 7.03 3.81
C HIS A 34 -5.41 7.70 2.44
N ALA A 35 -5.15 9.01 2.35
CA ALA A 35 -5.34 9.79 1.12
C ALA A 35 -4.28 9.47 0.06
N GLY A 36 -3.07 9.12 0.48
CA GLY A 36 -1.98 8.73 -0.40
C GLY A 36 -2.09 7.31 -0.96
N LEU A 37 -2.85 6.41 -0.31
CA LEU A 37 -2.91 4.99 -0.66
C LEU A 37 -3.28 4.72 -2.13
N THR A 38 -4.14 5.56 -2.74
CA THR A 38 -4.57 5.39 -4.13
C THR A 38 -3.51 5.78 -5.17
N TYR A 39 -2.46 6.48 -4.74
CA TYR A 39 -1.34 6.93 -5.58
C TYR A 39 -0.02 6.25 -5.22
N ASP A 40 -0.04 5.34 -4.26
CA ASP A 40 1.13 4.65 -3.78
C ASP A 40 1.63 3.58 -4.76
N ASP A 41 2.93 3.59 -5.05
CA ASP A 41 3.52 2.67 -6.02
C ASP A 41 3.46 1.21 -5.54
N THR A 42 3.54 0.96 -4.23
CA THR A 42 3.38 -0.39 -3.65
C THR A 42 1.94 -0.87 -3.88
N ALA A 43 0.95 -0.05 -3.55
CA ALA A 43 -0.46 -0.34 -3.74
C ALA A 43 -0.80 -0.60 -5.22
N ILE A 44 -0.30 0.26 -6.12
CA ILE A 44 -0.49 0.11 -7.57
C ILE A 44 0.11 -1.21 -8.04
N ARG A 45 1.33 -1.57 -7.60
CA ARG A 45 1.95 -2.83 -7.96
C ARG A 45 1.15 -4.03 -7.47
N LEU A 46 0.67 -4.01 -6.22
CA LEU A 46 -0.17 -5.07 -5.68
C LEU A 46 -1.47 -5.26 -6.48
N VAL A 47 -2.08 -4.16 -6.93
CA VAL A 47 -3.24 -4.22 -7.83
C VAL A 47 -2.88 -4.86 -9.17
N LEU A 48 -1.75 -4.47 -9.78
CA LEU A 48 -1.29 -5.03 -11.05
C LEU A 48 -0.99 -6.52 -10.95
N ASP A 49 -0.34 -6.95 -9.87
CA ASP A 49 -0.02 -8.35 -9.60
C ASP A 49 -1.30 -9.19 -9.39
N ALA A 50 -2.31 -8.63 -8.73
CA ALA A 50 -3.61 -9.29 -8.59
C ALA A 50 -4.36 -9.42 -9.93
N LEU A 51 -4.23 -8.43 -10.83
CA LEU A 51 -4.84 -8.45 -12.16
C LEU A 51 -4.13 -9.40 -13.13
N SER A 52 -2.79 -9.56 -12.99
CA SER A 52 -1.98 -10.44 -13.84
C SER A 52 -0.98 -11.26 -13.01
N PRO A 53 -1.43 -12.32 -12.31
CA PRO A 53 -0.58 -13.08 -11.40
C PRO A 53 0.58 -13.80 -12.09
N ALA A 54 0.43 -14.16 -13.37
CA ALA A 54 1.47 -14.82 -14.16
C ALA A 54 2.68 -13.90 -14.44
N THR A 55 2.53 -12.59 -14.25
CA THR A 55 3.57 -11.58 -14.49
C THR A 55 3.82 -10.73 -13.25
N ALA A 56 3.50 -11.24 -12.07
CA ALA A 56 3.65 -10.50 -10.82
C ALA A 56 5.12 -10.17 -10.54
N GLU A 57 5.38 -8.98 -10.01
CA GLU A 57 6.73 -8.54 -9.64
C GLU A 57 6.73 -7.87 -8.27
N SER A 58 7.78 -8.12 -7.48
CA SER A 58 7.91 -7.49 -6.17
C SER A 58 7.89 -5.95 -6.24
N PRO A 59 7.16 -5.26 -5.35
CA PRO A 59 7.18 -3.81 -5.25
C PRO A 59 8.58 -3.24 -4.99
N ASN A 60 8.83 -2.04 -5.51
CA ASN A 60 10.09 -1.33 -5.29
C ASN A 60 9.95 -0.32 -4.13
N CYS A 61 10.39 -0.73 -2.94
CA CYS A 61 10.25 0.07 -1.72
C CYS A 61 11.08 1.38 -1.70
N LEU A 62 12.00 1.58 -2.64
CA LEU A 62 12.72 2.86 -2.77
C LEU A 62 11.88 3.94 -3.46
N LEU A 63 10.96 3.53 -4.35
CA LEU A 63 10.04 4.46 -5.02
C LEU A 63 8.86 4.82 -4.11
N ALA A 64 8.34 3.83 -3.38
CA ALA A 64 7.28 4.01 -2.39
C ALA A 64 7.60 5.12 -1.37
N TYR A 65 8.82 5.11 -0.80
CA TYR A 65 9.25 6.12 0.17
C TYR A 65 9.34 7.54 -0.39
N GLN A 66 9.68 7.70 -1.68
CA GLN A 66 9.94 9.02 -2.28
C GLN A 66 8.65 9.83 -2.49
N LEU A 67 7.50 9.17 -2.67
CA LEU A 67 6.22 9.86 -2.85
C LEU A 67 5.55 10.23 -1.51
N SER A 68 5.72 9.42 -0.45
CA SER A 68 5.17 9.75 0.88
C SER A 68 5.78 11.02 1.47
N GLY A 69 7.05 11.31 1.19
CA GLY A 69 7.74 12.52 1.67
C GLY A 69 7.44 13.80 0.87
N ALA A 70 6.85 13.70 -0.32
CA ALA A 70 6.65 14.84 -1.22
C ALA A 70 5.24 15.45 -1.14
N VAL A 71 4.25 14.74 -0.58
CA VAL A 71 2.84 15.17 -0.55
C VAL A 71 2.39 15.67 0.84
N GLN A 72 3.25 15.54 1.87
CA GLN A 72 2.93 15.93 3.25
C GLN A 72 3.41 17.34 3.64
N GLN A 73 3.55 18.26 2.67
CA GLN A 73 3.81 19.69 2.94
C GLN A 73 2.69 20.60 2.44
#